data_AF-A0A348WHN2-F1
#
_entry.id   AF-A0A348WHN2-F1
#
_cell.length_a   1.000
_cell.length_b   1.000
_cell.length_c   1.000
_cell.angle_alpha   90.00
_cell.angle_beta   90.00
_cell.angle_gamma   90.00
#
_symmetry.space_group_name_H-M   'P 1'
#
loop_
_entity.id
_entity.type
_entity.pdbx_description
1 polymer ?
#
loop_
_entity_poly.entity_id
_entity_poly.type
_entity_poly.pdbx_seq_one_letter_code
_entity_poly.pdbx_strand_id
1 'polypeptide(L)' 'GIMMAANKVKGIRCGVASDTFSAKMIRQHNDANMLSIGARVVGEGLALEIVEAFLGAEFEGGRHGTRVDMIKAIEG' A
#
# COMPACT_ATOMS: atom_id res chain seq x y z
N GLY A 1 -10.44 -4.66 -7.66
CA GLY A 1 -10.90 -6.02 -7.29
C GLY A 1 -10.07 -6.59 -6.16
N ILE A 2 -8.89 -7.12 -6.47
CA ILE A 2 -8.04 -7.84 -5.50
C ILE A 2 -7.73 -7.04 -4.22
N MET A 3 -7.39 -5.75 -4.32
CA MET A 3 -7.18 -4.87 -3.17
C MET A 3 -8.37 -4.82 -2.21
N MET A 4 -9.59 -4.69 -2.76
CA MET A 4 -10.82 -4.61 -1.98
C MET A 4 -11.08 -5.90 -1.21
N ALA A 5 -10.77 -7.04 -1.81
CA ALA A 5 -10.90 -8.34 -1.16
C ALA A 5 -9.80 -8.55 -0.11
N ALA A 6 -8.55 -8.20 -0.42
CA ALA A 6 -7.42 -8.32 0.51
C ALA A 6 -7.66 -7.53 1.80
N ASN A 7 -8.17 -6.29 1.69
CA ASN A 7 -8.49 -5.43 2.84
C ASN A 7 -9.68 -5.92 3.70
N LYS A 8 -10.31 -7.07 3.38
CA LYS A 8 -11.27 -7.73 4.27
C LYS A 8 -10.62 -8.68 5.28
N VAL A 9 -9.34 -9.00 5.10
CA VAL A 9 -8.58 -9.83 6.02
C VAL A 9 -7.98 -8.94 7.11
N LYS A 10 -8.26 -9.27 8.38
CA LYS A 10 -7.74 -8.53 9.54
C LYS A 10 -6.22 -8.40 9.47
N GLY A 11 -5.71 -7.19 9.72
CA GLY A 11 -4.29 -6.87 9.66
C GLY A 11 -3.72 -6.59 8.27
N ILE A 12 -4.48 -6.83 7.18
CA ILE A 12 -4.04 -6.50 5.82
C ILE A 12 -4.33 -5.02 5.50
N ARG A 13 -3.29 -4.33 5.04
CA ARG A 13 -3.35 -2.98 4.49
C ARG A 13 -2.76 -3.01 3.10
N CYS A 14 -3.63 -3.29 2.12
CA CYS A 14 -3.31 -3.36 0.71
C CYS A 14 -3.62 -2.02 0.04
N GLY A 15 -2.61 -1.42 -0.59
CA GLY A 15 -2.76 -0.27 -1.48
C GLY A 15 -2.78 -0.69 -2.96
N VAL A 16 -3.41 0.12 -3.80
CA VAL A 16 -3.28 0.03 -5.26
C VAL A 16 -2.46 1.21 -5.75
N ALA A 17 -1.46 0.96 -6.60
CA ALA A 17 -0.63 2.01 -7.17
C ALA A 17 -0.55 1.89 -8.70
N SER A 18 -0.47 3.04 -9.36
CA SER A 18 -0.23 3.19 -10.80
C SER A 18 0.99 4.04 -11.12
N ASP A 19 1.71 4.50 -10.09
CA ASP A 19 2.89 5.34 -10.17
C ASP A 19 3.78 5.13 -8.93
N THR A 20 5.06 5.47 -9.04
CA THR A 20 6.08 5.23 -8.01
C THR A 20 5.88 6.07 -6.75
N PHE A 21 5.34 7.29 -6.89
CA PHE A 21 5.06 8.17 -5.76
C PHE A 21 3.98 7.56 -4.86
N SER A 22 2.85 7.16 -5.45
CA SER A 22 1.76 6.50 -4.73
C SER A 22 2.24 5.22 -4.04
N ALA A 23 3.06 4.41 -4.72
CA ALA A 23 3.63 3.19 -4.15
C ALA A 23 4.47 3.47 -2.89
N LYS A 24 5.36 4.47 -2.96
CA LYS A 24 6.17 4.92 -1.82
C LYS A 24 5.29 5.44 -0.69
N MET A 25 4.34 6.34 -0.98
CA MET A 25 3.45 6.93 0.03
C MET A 25 2.57 5.88 0.72
N ILE A 26 2.09 4.88 -0.02
CA ILE A 26 1.32 3.76 0.53
C ILE A 26 2.12 3.05 1.63
N ARG A 27 3.42 2.80 1.41
CA ARG A 27 4.29 2.21 2.42
C ARG A 27 4.60 3.18 3.56
N GLN A 28 5.04 4.41 3.24
CA GLN A 28 5.50 5.42 4.21
C GLN A 28 4.40 5.92 5.14
N HIS A 29 3.18 6.12 4.64
CA HIS A 29 2.10 6.75 5.39
C HIS A 29 1.05 5.78 5.92
N ASN A 30 0.87 4.62 5.29
CA ASN A 30 -0.21 3.69 5.66
C ASN A 30 0.31 2.39 6.26
N ASP A 31 1.63 2.26 6.41
CA ASP A 31 2.28 1.01 6.83
C ASP A 31 1.73 -0.21 6.06
N ALA A 32 1.54 -0.03 4.75
CA ALA A 32 0.95 -1.05 3.92
C ALA A 32 1.87 -2.26 3.83
N ASN A 33 1.29 -3.44 4.01
CA ASN A 33 1.98 -4.74 3.95
C ASN A 33 1.65 -5.54 2.69
N MET A 34 0.83 -4.97 1.81
CA MET A 34 0.52 -5.53 0.51
C MET A 34 0.38 -4.42 -0.53
N LEU A 35 0.83 -4.71 -1.75
CA LEU A 35 0.66 -3.85 -2.91
C LEU A 35 -0.14 -4.59 -3.97
N SER A 36 -1.01 -3.87 -4.67
CA SER A 36 -1.71 -4.36 -5.85
C SER A 36 -1.47 -3.41 -7.03
N ILE A 37 -1.36 -3.99 -8.23
CA ILE A 37 -1.09 -3.26 -9.46
C ILE A 37 -2.07 -3.75 -10.53
N GLY A 38 -2.55 -2.82 -11.36
CA GLY A 38 -3.42 -3.14 -12.48
C GLY A 38 -2.63 -3.55 -13.71
N ALA A 39 -2.62 -4.84 -14.06
CA ALA A 39 -1.90 -5.37 -15.23
C ALA A 39 -2.37 -4.79 -16.59
N ARG A 40 -3.56 -4.19 -16.66
CA ARG A 40 -4.08 -3.49 -17.85
C ARG A 40 -3.95 -1.96 -17.78
N VAL A 41 -3.37 -1.45 -16.69
CA VAL A 41 -3.23 -0.01 -16.42
C VAL A 41 -1.78 0.42 -16.52
N VAL A 42 -0.85 -0.43 -16.06
CA VAL A 42 0.57 -0.13 -15.98
C VAL A 42 1.35 -1.12 -16.86
N GLY A 43 2.29 -0.61 -17.66
CA GLY A 43 3.24 -1.45 -18.40
C GLY A 43 4.29 -2.09 -17.50
N GLU A 44 4.95 -3.16 -17.97
CA GLU A 44 5.88 -3.96 -17.16
C GLU A 44 7.02 -3.15 -16.54
N GLY A 45 7.69 -2.29 -17.31
CA GLY A 45 8.80 -1.47 -16.80
C GLY A 45 8.38 -0.58 -15.62
N LEU A 46 7.28 0.16 -15.76
CA LEU A 46 6.75 0.99 -14.67
C LEU A 46 6.21 0.14 -13.51
N ALA A 47 5.67 -1.05 -13.77
CA ALA A 47 5.24 -1.95 -12.72
C ALA A 47 6.42 -2.42 -11.84
N LEU A 48 7.59 -2.69 -12.43
CA LEU A 48 8.81 -3.02 -11.68
C LEU A 48 9.28 -1.83 -10.84
N GLU A 49 9.32 -0.62 -11.40
CA GLU A 49 9.68 0.60 -10.66
C GLU A 49 8.72 0.86 -9.49
N ILE A 50 7.42 0.61 -9.66
CA ILE A 50 6.40 0.72 -8.60
C ILE A 50 6.68 -0.27 -7.47
N VAL A 51 7.03 -1.51 -7.81
CA VAL A 51 7.37 -2.55 -6.83
C VAL A 51 8.63 -2.15 -6.07
N GLU A 52 9.67 -1.68 -6.75
CA GLU A 52 10.90 -1.19 -6.13
C GLU A 52 10.63 0.00 -5.20
N ALA A 53 9.82 0.97 -5.63
CA ALA A 53 9.46 2.13 -4.81
C ALA A 53 8.68 1.74 -3.54
N PHE A 54 7.81 0.72 -3.61
CA PHE A 54 7.10 0.21 -2.44
C PHE A 54 8.02 -0.58 -1.50
N LEU A 55 8.85 -1.47 -2.03
CA LEU A 55 9.75 -2.32 -1.23
C LEU A 55 10.91 -1.53 -0.61
N GLY A 56 11.40 -0.50 -1.28
CA GLY A 56 12.48 0.36 -0.80
C GLY A 56 12.02 1.47 0.16
N ALA A 57 10.73 1.58 0.44
CA ALA A 57 10.19 2.59 1.34
C ALA A 57 10.04 2.05 2.78
N GLU A 58 10.26 2.91 3.77
CA GLU A 58 10.09 2.59 5.19
C GLU A 58 8.93 3.38 5.79
N PHE A 59 8.23 2.77 6.75
CA PHE A 59 7.12 3.44 7.43
C PHE A 59 7.63 4.61 8.28
N GLU A 60 7.01 5.79 8.13
CA GLU A 60 7.46 7.00 8.81
C GLU A 60 6.95 7.11 10.26
N GLY A 61 5.90 6.36 10.63
CA GLY A 61 5.32 6.44 11.96
C GLY A 61 4.77 7.83 12.30
N GLY A 62 4.97 8.29 13.53
CA GLY A 62 4.46 9.60 13.99
C GLY A 62 2.94 9.76 13.76
N ARG A 63 2.53 10.86 13.13
CA ARG A 63 1.11 11.11 12.77
C ARG A 63 0.49 10.02 11.90
N HIS A 64 1.30 9.30 11.13
CA HIS A 64 0.87 8.20 10.28
C HIS A 64 0.55 6.95 11.11
N GLY A 65 1.34 6.71 12.17
CA GLY A 65 1.07 5.66 13.16
C GLY A 65 -0.32 5.80 13.78
N THR A 66 -0.68 7.00 14.24
CA THR A 66 -2.02 7.28 14.79
C THR A 66 -3.14 6.93 13.79
N ARG A 67 -2.93 7.17 12.49
CA ARG A 67 -3.91 6.83 11.45
C ARG A 67 -3.99 5.34 11.18
N VAL A 68 -2.84 4.66 11.18
CA VAL A 68 -2.79 3.19 11.08
C VAL A 68 -3.52 2.55 12.27
N ASP A 69 -3.39 3.09 13.48
CA ASP A 69 -4.09 2.57 14.65
C ASP A 69 -5.60 2.82 14.59
N MET A 70 -6.04 3.95 14.02
CA MET A 70 -7.46 4.17 13.71
C MET A 70 -8.00 3.13 12.73
N ILE A 71 -7.22 2.72 11.71
CA ILE A 71 -7.62 1.65 10.79
C ILE A 71 -7.76 0.33 11.55
N LYS A 72 -6.75 -0.05 12.35
CA LYS A 72 -6.79 -1.28 13.17
C LYS A 72 -8.01 -1.33 14.10
N ALA A 73 -8.41 -0.18 14.67
CA ALA A 73 -9.58 -0.11 15.55
C ALA A 73 -10.90 -0.41 14.82
N ILE A 74 -10.99 -0.19 13.50
CA ILE A 74 -12.17 -0.52 12.68
C ILE A 74 -12.23 -2.02 12.37
N GLU A 75 -11.09 -2.71 12.34
CA GLU A 75 -11.01 -4.13 11.99
C GLU A 75 -11.61 -5.07 13.05
N GLY A 76 -11.82 -4.58 14.29
CA GLY A 76 -12.40 -5.33 15.42
C GLY A 76 -11.38 -6.20 16.14
#